data_AF-A0A9E5YDH3-F1
#
_entry.id   AF-A0A9E5YDH3-F1
#
_cell.length_a   1.000
_cell.length_b   1.000
_cell.length_c   1.000
_cell.angle_alpha   90.00
_cell.angle_beta   90.00
_cell.angle_gamma   90.00
#
_symmetry.space_group_name_H-M   'P 1'
#
loop_
_entity.id
_entity.type
_entity.pdbx_description
1 polymer ?
#
loop_
_entity_poly.entity_id
_entity_poly.type
_entity_poly.pdbx_seq_one_letter_code
_entity_poly.pdbx_strand_id
1 'polypeptide(L)' 'MYLEKELRNIEAAIFKIVTRHGVKSLFELDDKLKQGKIKEEDIIDDFMELDFLESKKDKILRALEKLQ' A
#
# COMPACT_ATOMS: atom_id res chain seq x y z
N MET A 1 -8.41 -17.61 9.43
CA MET A 1 -8.85 -17.89 8.04
C MET A 1 -9.35 -16.67 7.26
N TYR A 2 -10.37 -15.91 7.71
CA TYR A 2 -10.85 -14.72 6.97
C TYR A 2 -9.84 -13.57 6.96
N LEU A 3 -9.37 -13.13 8.14
CA LEU A 3 -8.41 -12.02 8.26
C LEU A 3 -7.08 -12.29 7.56
N GLU A 4 -6.57 -13.52 7.60
CA GLU A 4 -5.33 -13.91 6.89
C GLU A 4 -5.52 -13.90 5.37
N LYS A 5 -6.71 -14.29 4.88
CA LYS A 5 -7.03 -14.21 3.45
C LYS A 5 -7.13 -12.76 3.00
N GLU A 6 -7.78 -11.94 3.80
CA GLU A 6 -7.90 -10.51 3.53
C GLU A 6 -6.53 -9.81 3.58
N LEU A 7 -5.66 -10.19 4.52
CA LEU A 7 -4.28 -9.72 4.59
C LEU A 7 -3.52 -10.04 3.31
N ARG A 8 -3.59 -11.28 2.81
CA ARG A 8 -2.95 -11.66 1.54
C ARG A 8 -3.48 -10.87 0.34
N ASN A 9 -4.79 -10.59 0.30
CA ASN A 9 -5.39 -9.79 -0.77
C ASN A 9 -4.85 -8.35 -0.74
N ILE A 10 -4.76 -7.75 0.44
CA ILE A 10 -4.21 -6.40 0.63
C ILE A 10 -2.74 -6.36 0.23
N GLU A 11 -1.94 -7.35 0.65
CA GLU A 11 -0.53 -7.42 0.28
C GLU A 11 -0.33 -7.58 -1.24
N ALA A 12 -1.19 -8.35 -1.91
CA ALA A 12 -1.17 -8.45 -3.37
C ALA A 12 -1.56 -7.13 -4.06
N ALA A 13 -2.54 -6.40 -3.52
CA ALA A 13 -2.94 -5.09 -4.05
C ALA A 13 -1.81 -4.05 -3.89
N ILE A 14 -1.22 -3.97 -2.69
CA ILE A 14 -0.04 -3.15 -2.42
C ILE A 14 1.09 -3.50 -3.42
N PHE A 15 1.40 -4.79 -3.56
CA PHE A 15 2.45 -5.26 -4.46
C PHE A 15 2.21 -4.84 -5.92
N LYS A 16 0.95 -4.87 -6.38
CA LYS A 16 0.58 -4.44 -7.73
C LYS A 16 0.81 -2.94 -7.95
N ILE A 17 0.47 -2.10 -6.97
CA ILE A 17 0.67 -0.64 -7.05
C ILE A 17 2.16 -0.31 -7.06
N VAL A 18 2.92 -0.84 -6.10
CA VAL A 18 4.35 -0.53 -5.98
C VAL A 18 5.14 -1.02 -7.19
N THR A 19 4.79 -2.19 -7.74
CA THR A 19 5.42 -2.72 -8.97
C THR A 19 5.11 -1.87 -10.20
N ARG A 20 3.87 -1.35 -10.33
CA ARG A 20 3.48 -0.47 -11.44
C ARG A 20 4.34 0.79 -11.50
N HIS A 21 4.66 1.35 -10.34
CA HIS A 21 5.47 2.56 -10.21
C HIS A 21 6.98 2.30 -10.06
N GLY A 22 7.39 1.02 -10.06
CA GLY A 22 8.78 0.62 -9.82
C GLY A 22 9.32 1.15 -8.49
N VAL A 23 8.48 1.14 -7.45
CA VAL A 23 8.80 1.52 -6.06
C VAL A 23 8.61 0.32 -5.15
N LYS A 24 9.05 0.43 -3.90
CA LYS A 24 8.88 -0.60 -2.87
C LYS A 24 7.92 -0.19 -1.75
N SER A 25 7.59 1.10 -1.65
CA SER A 25 6.75 1.65 -0.57
C SER A 25 6.12 2.98 -0.96
N LEU A 26 5.13 3.42 -0.18
CA LEU A 26 4.55 4.75 -0.27
C LEU A 26 5.62 5.85 -0.13
N PHE A 27 6.63 5.64 0.73
CA PHE A 27 7.75 6.56 0.92
C PHE A 27 8.60 6.72 -0.34
N GLU A 28 8.87 5.65 -1.08
CA GLU A 28 9.61 5.74 -2.34
C GLU A 28 8.77 6.42 -3.43
N LEU A 29 7.44 6.25 -3.40
CA LEU A 29 6.53 6.96 -4.30
C LEU A 29 6.54 8.47 -4.03
N ASP A 30 6.47 8.86 -2.76
CA ASP A 30 6.57 10.25 -2.30
C ASP A 30 7.93 10.89 -2.62
N ASP A 31 9.04 10.14 -2.47
CA ASP A 31 10.37 10.63 -2.83
C ASP A 31 10.50 10.87 -4.35
N LYS A 32 9.95 9.97 -5.18
CA LYS A 32 9.92 10.17 -6.64
C LYS A 32 9.06 11.37 -7.04
N LEU A 33 7.95 11.62 -6.36
CA LEU A 33 7.12 12.81 -6.54
C LEU A 33 7.91 14.08 -6.21
N LYS A 34 8.56 14.12 -5.04
CA LYS A 34 9.40 15.25 -4.59
C LYS A 34 10.57 15.54 -5.52
N GLN A 35 11.15 14.50 -6.13
CA GLN A 35 12.20 14.62 -7.13
C GLN A 35 11.69 15.06 -8.51
N GLY A 36 10.38 15.20 -8.69
CA GLY A 36 9.75 15.53 -9.98
C GLY A 36 9.89 14.42 -11.03
N LYS A 37 10.18 13.18 -10.61
CA LYS A 37 10.29 12.02 -11.51
C LYS A 37 8.94 11.49 -11.96
N ILE A 38 7.89 11.78 -11.19
CA ILE A 38 6.50 11.44 -11.50
C ILE A 38 5.64 12.64 -11.11
N LYS A 39 4.54 12.86 -11.82
CA LYS A 39 3.62 13.94 -11.53
C LYS A 39 2.56 13.51 -10.53
N GLU A 40 2.13 14.44 -9.70
CA GLU A 40 1.08 14.22 -8.69
C GLU A 40 -0.21 13.70 -9.33
N GLU A 41 -0.64 14.33 -10.42
CA GLU A 41 -1.82 13.97 -11.22
C GLU A 41 -1.79 12.52 -11.75
N ASP A 42 -0.61 11.96 -11.98
CA ASP A 42 -0.45 10.59 -12.49
C ASP A 42 -0.43 9.52 -11.38
N ILE A 43 -0.19 9.92 -10.13
CA ILE A 43 0.00 8.99 -9.01
C ILE A 43 -1.02 9.16 -7.89
N ILE A 44 -1.83 10.22 -7.88
CA ILE A 44 -2.68 10.57 -6.75
C ILE A 44 -3.66 9.45 -6.37
N ASP A 45 -4.26 8.79 -7.37
CA ASP A 45 -5.17 7.66 -7.14
C ASP A 45 -4.45 6.46 -6.53
N ASP A 46 -3.31 6.08 -7.10
CA ASP A 46 -2.50 4.96 -6.63
C ASP A 46 -1.87 5.27 -5.25
N PHE A 47 -1.55 6.53 -4.96
CA PHE A 47 -1.05 6.99 -3.65
C PHE A 47 -2.14 6.88 -2.57
N MET A 48 -3.35 7.38 -2.87
CA MET A 48 -4.50 7.27 -1.96
C MET A 48 -4.88 5.81 -1.71
N GLU A 49 -4.87 4.97 -2.75
CA GLU A 49 -5.15 3.54 -2.62
C GLU A 49 -4.10 2.86 -1.75
N LEU A 50 -2.81 3.17 -1.96
CA LEU A 50 -1.72 2.59 -1.20
C LEU A 50 -1.78 2.96 0.29
N ASP A 51 -2.05 4.22 0.63
CA ASP A 51 -2.24 4.67 2.02
C ASP A 51 -3.43 3.94 2.69
N PHE A 52 -4.55 3.83 1.99
CA PHE A 52 -5.72 3.10 2.48
C PHE A 52 -5.40 1.62 2.74
N LEU A 53 -4.70 0.96 1.81
CA LEU A 53 -4.32 -0.44 1.93
C LEU A 53 -3.32 -0.66 3.08
N GLU A 54 -2.34 0.23 3.26
CA GLU A 54 -1.40 0.18 4.39
C GLU A 54 -2.13 0.34 5.74
N SER A 55 -3.05 1.31 5.85
CA SER A 55 -3.88 1.48 7.05
C SER A 55 -4.75 0.24 7.34
N LYS A 56 -5.35 -0.34 6.30
CA LYS A 56 -6.17 -1.55 6.44
C LYS A 56 -5.32 -2.77 6.83
N LYS A 57 -4.11 -2.89 6.28
CA LYS A 57 -3.12 -3.91 6.65
C LYS A 57 -2.81 -3.84 8.15
N ASP A 58 -2.47 -2.67 8.66
CA ASP A 58 -2.16 -2.45 10.08
C ASP A 58 -3.34 -2.84 10.99
N LYS A 59 -4.57 -2.44 10.63
CA LYS A 59 -5.77 -2.83 11.38
C LYS A 59 -5.98 -4.35 11.43
N ILE A 60 -5.75 -5.05 10.32
CA ILE A 60 -5.89 -6.52 10.26
C ILE A 60 -4.80 -7.20 11.07
N LEU A 61 -3.55 -6.73 10.98
CA LEU A 61 -2.44 -7.27 11.78
C LEU A 61 -2.73 -7.13 13.28
N ARG A 62 -3.13 -5.94 13.73
CA ARG A 62 -3.52 -5.72 15.13
C ARG A 62 -4.70 -6.58 15.57
N ALA A 63 -5.64 -6.86 14.67
CA ALA A 63 -6.77 -7.74 14.97
C ALA A 63 -6.32 -9.22 15.08
N LEU A 64 -5.39 -9.66 14.23
CA LEU A 64 -4.80 -11.00 14.29
C LEU A 64 -3.96 -11.19 15.55
N GLU A 65 -3.16 -10.20 15.95
CA GLU A 65 -2.37 -10.23 17.19
C GLU A 65 -3.23 -10.40 18.44
N LYS A 66 -4.43 -9.82 18.47
CA LYS A 66 -5.38 -9.96 19.59
C LYS A 66 -6.10 -11.31 19.63
N LEU A 67 -6.04 -12.09 18.56
CA LEU A 67 -6.66 -13.40 18.44
C LEU A 67 -5.68 -14.54 18.77
N GLN A 68 -4.39 -14.24 18.94
CA GLN A 68 -3.35 -15.16 19.41
C GLN A 68 -3.13 -15.01 20.91
#